data_AF-A0A2K5WD24-F1
#
_entry.id   AF-A0A2K5WD24-F1
#
_cell.length_a   1.000
_cell.length_b   1.000
_cell.length_c   1.000
_cell.angle_alpha   90.00
_cell.angle_beta   90.00
_cell.angle_gamma   90.00
#
_symmetry.space_group_name_H-M   'P 1'
#
loop_
_entity.id
_entity.type
_entity.pdbx_description
1 polymer ?
#
loop_
_entity_poly.entity_id
_entity_poly.type
_entity_poly.pdbx_seq_one_letter_code
_entity_poly.pdbx_strand_id
1 'polypeptide(L)'
;MLEGLRRTLRLALARGPGSWYPAPYGPCAGAWPHRPLSRPAARSVPPPLSAAPRPRSLPMASPLRSAAALARQDCSNGCSAEASIREGTGEGGSKEVVGSFRAKDLIVTPATILKEKPDPNNLVFGTVFTDHMLVVEWSSEFGWEKPHIKPLQNLSLHPGSSALHYAVELFEGLKAFRGVDNKIRLFRPKLNMDRMYRSAVRATLPVFDKEELLECIQQLVKLDQEWVPYSTSASLYIRPTFIGTEPSLGVKKPTKALLFVLLSPVGPYFSCGTFNPVSLWANPKYVRAWEGGTGDCKMGGNYGSSLFAQCEAVDNGCQQVLWLYGKDHQITEVGTMNLFLYWINEDGEEELATPPLDGIILPGVTRQCILDLAHQWGEFKVSERYLTMDDLTTALEGNRVREMFGSGTACVVCPVSDILYKGETIHIPTMENGAKLASRILSKLTDIQYGREESDWTIVLS
;
A
#
# COMPACT_ATOMS: atom_id res chain seq x y z
N MET A 1 -37.14 -61.80 -4.28
CA MET A 1 -38.29 -60.87 -4.32
C MET A 1 -37.75 -59.50 -3.90
N LEU A 2 -36.93 -58.81 -4.70
CA LEU A 2 -37.13 -58.33 -6.07
C LEU A 2 -38.41 -57.47 -6.21
N GLU A 3 -38.16 -56.17 -6.42
CA GLU A 3 -38.93 -55.19 -7.20
C GLU A 3 -40.44 -55.08 -6.96
N GLY A 4 -40.88 -53.96 -6.36
CA GLY A 4 -42.30 -53.65 -6.41
C GLY A 4 -42.82 -52.52 -5.53
N LEU A 5 -42.12 -51.40 -5.38
CA LEU A 5 -42.76 -50.18 -4.81
C LEU A 5 -42.20 -48.86 -5.38
N ARG A 6 -41.76 -48.91 -6.66
CA ARG A 6 -41.68 -47.75 -7.55
C ARG A 6 -42.82 -47.85 -8.56
N ARG A 7 -44.03 -47.44 -8.14
CA ARG A 7 -45.21 -47.09 -8.95
C ARG A 7 -46.42 -47.23 -8.02
N THR A 8 -46.98 -46.12 -7.59
CA THR A 8 -48.43 -45.83 -7.45
C THR A 8 -48.60 -44.70 -6.43
N LEU A 9 -48.40 -43.46 -6.89
CA LEU A 9 -49.10 -42.27 -6.39
C LEU A 9 -48.83 -41.13 -7.37
N ARG A 10 -49.29 -41.34 -8.61
CA ARG A 10 -49.65 -40.27 -9.55
C ARG A 10 -51.13 -40.45 -9.86
N LEU A 11 -51.81 -39.31 -9.87
CA LEU A 11 -53.16 -39.02 -10.39
C LEU A 11 -54.34 -39.27 -9.44
N ALA A 12 -54.70 -38.22 -8.69
CA ALA A 12 -55.94 -37.48 -8.98
C ALA A 12 -55.99 -36.12 -8.23
N LEU A 13 -55.78 -35.03 -9.00
CA LEU A 13 -56.55 -33.77 -9.03
C LEU A 13 -56.56 -32.86 -7.78
N ALA A 14 -56.46 -31.51 -7.83
CA ALA A 14 -56.36 -30.53 -8.91
C ALA A 14 -56.11 -29.12 -8.31
N ARG A 15 -55.74 -28.17 -9.17
CA ARG A 15 -55.73 -26.68 -9.03
C ARG A 15 -54.45 -26.03 -8.48
N GLY A 16 -53.60 -25.55 -9.41
CA GLY A 16 -52.50 -24.61 -9.16
C GLY A 16 -52.93 -23.14 -9.38
N PRO A 17 -52.07 -22.25 -9.90
CA PRO A 17 -50.62 -22.12 -9.66
C PRO A 17 -50.16 -20.64 -9.48
N GLY A 18 -48.90 -20.45 -9.05
CA GLY A 18 -48.25 -19.14 -9.05
C GLY A 18 -46.74 -19.26 -8.83
N SER A 19 -46.00 -19.68 -9.86
CA SER A 19 -44.54 -19.57 -9.92
C SER A 19 -44.14 -19.11 -11.33
N TRP A 20 -43.36 -18.04 -11.42
CA TRP A 20 -42.85 -17.48 -12.66
C TRP A 20 -41.47 -18.07 -13.01
N TYR A 21 -41.28 -18.24 -14.33
CA TYR A 21 -40.10 -18.61 -15.12
C TYR A 21 -39.82 -20.11 -15.37
N PRO A 22 -39.18 -20.51 -16.49
CA PRO A 22 -38.95 -19.83 -17.80
C PRO A 22 -39.25 -20.75 -19.02
N ALA A 23 -39.40 -20.19 -20.24
CA ALA A 23 -39.08 -20.91 -21.51
C ALA A 23 -39.02 -19.97 -22.74
N PRO A 24 -38.28 -20.34 -23.80
CA PRO A 24 -37.88 -19.47 -24.92
C PRO A 24 -38.65 -19.77 -26.23
N TYR A 25 -38.83 -18.76 -27.10
CA TYR A 25 -39.00 -18.90 -28.58
C TYR A 25 -38.72 -17.53 -29.25
N GLY A 26 -37.86 -17.50 -30.27
CA GLY A 26 -37.67 -16.35 -31.18
C GLY A 26 -38.69 -16.39 -32.35
N PRO A 27 -38.41 -15.83 -33.54
CA PRO A 27 -37.65 -14.63 -33.90
C PRO A 27 -38.59 -13.55 -34.51
N CYS A 28 -38.31 -12.26 -34.33
CA CYS A 28 -38.99 -11.20 -35.08
C CYS A 28 -37.99 -10.21 -35.67
N ALA A 29 -38.08 -10.12 -37.00
CA ALA A 29 -37.40 -9.15 -37.84
C ALA A 29 -37.85 -7.71 -37.51
N GLY A 30 -36.88 -6.80 -37.46
CA GLY A 30 -37.07 -5.37 -37.35
C GLY A 30 -35.86 -4.67 -37.94
N ALA A 31 -35.94 -4.37 -39.23
CA ALA A 31 -34.90 -3.73 -40.03
C ALA A 31 -34.53 -2.34 -39.50
N TRP A 32 -33.23 -2.11 -39.31
CA TRP A 32 -32.63 -0.78 -39.19
C TRP A 32 -31.84 -0.51 -40.48
N PRO A 33 -32.01 0.66 -41.13
CA PRO A 33 -31.40 0.90 -42.43
C PRO A 33 -29.88 1.08 -42.33
N HIS A 34 -29.17 0.25 -43.10
CA HIS A 34 -27.75 0.41 -43.44
C HIS A 34 -27.49 1.80 -44.05
N ARG A 35 -26.58 2.57 -43.44
CA ARG A 35 -25.89 3.67 -44.13
C ARG A 35 -24.60 3.14 -44.76
N PRO A 36 -24.33 3.40 -46.04
CA PRO A 36 -23.12 2.91 -46.70
C PRO A 36 -21.87 3.68 -46.25
N LEU A 37 -20.78 2.92 -46.07
CA LEU A 37 -19.41 3.36 -45.88
C LEU A 37 -18.94 4.20 -47.08
N SER A 38 -18.71 5.50 -46.87
CA SER A 38 -17.98 6.36 -47.78
C SER A 38 -16.50 6.42 -47.40
N ARG A 39 -15.63 6.12 -48.37
CA ARG A 39 -14.16 6.20 -48.33
C ARG A 39 -13.64 7.59 -47.90
N PRO A 40 -12.41 7.66 -47.36
CA PRO A 40 -11.93 8.84 -46.61
C PRO A 40 -11.55 9.99 -47.54
N ALA A 41 -12.05 11.19 -47.23
CA ALA A 41 -11.55 12.42 -47.82
C ALA A 41 -10.19 12.78 -47.19
N ALA A 42 -9.20 12.99 -48.06
CA ALA A 42 -7.87 13.47 -47.70
C ALA A 42 -7.96 14.77 -46.90
N ARG A 43 -7.50 14.75 -45.64
CA ARG A 43 -7.20 15.97 -44.90
C ARG A 43 -5.77 16.39 -45.26
N SER A 44 -5.68 17.55 -45.88
CA SER A 44 -4.47 18.29 -46.20
C SER A 44 -3.61 18.50 -44.95
N VAL A 45 -2.37 18.05 -45.02
CA VAL A 45 -1.28 18.35 -44.09
C VAL A 45 -0.92 19.84 -44.22
N PRO A 46 -0.89 20.63 -43.13
CA PRO A 46 -0.32 21.98 -43.20
C PRO A 46 1.20 21.90 -43.37
N PRO A 47 1.83 22.78 -44.17
CA PRO A 47 3.27 22.71 -44.44
C PRO A 47 4.09 22.99 -43.18
N PRO A 48 5.32 22.45 -43.08
CA PRO A 48 6.20 22.68 -41.95
C PRO A 48 6.63 24.15 -41.89
N LEU A 49 6.51 24.75 -40.70
CA LEU A 49 7.08 26.06 -40.41
C LEU A 49 8.61 25.99 -40.56
N SER A 50 9.13 26.87 -41.40
CA SER A 50 10.54 27.05 -41.69
C SER A 50 11.35 27.40 -40.45
N ALA A 51 12.48 26.71 -40.29
CA ALA A 51 13.51 26.99 -39.29
C ALA A 51 14.07 28.42 -39.44
N ALA A 52 14.07 29.17 -38.34
CA ALA A 52 14.89 30.37 -38.15
C ALA A 52 16.18 30.00 -37.39
N PRO A 53 17.30 30.73 -37.60
CA PRO A 53 18.63 30.16 -37.48
C PRO A 53 19.21 30.16 -36.06
N ARG A 54 20.05 29.16 -35.77
CA ARG A 54 20.91 29.06 -34.58
C ARG A 54 21.93 30.20 -34.53
N PRO A 55 22.21 30.81 -33.37
CA PRO A 55 23.47 31.49 -33.14
C PRO A 55 24.57 30.48 -32.74
N ARG A 56 25.78 30.77 -33.22
CA ARG A 56 26.99 29.96 -33.17
C ARG A 56 27.56 29.82 -31.76
N SER A 57 28.07 28.63 -31.47
CA SER A 57 29.05 28.33 -30.41
C SER A 57 30.46 28.81 -30.79
N LEU A 58 31.29 29.19 -29.80
CA LEU A 58 32.75 29.02 -29.68
C LEU A 58 33.25 29.78 -28.42
N PRO A 59 34.38 29.42 -27.78
CA PRO A 59 34.78 28.14 -27.21
C PRO A 59 35.18 28.24 -25.70
N MET A 60 35.45 27.07 -25.10
CA MET A 60 35.97 26.87 -23.74
C MET A 60 37.31 27.56 -23.47
N ALA A 61 37.44 28.20 -22.29
CA ALA A 61 38.69 28.36 -21.57
C ALA A 61 38.44 28.43 -20.05
N SER A 62 39.14 27.57 -19.32
CA SER A 62 39.43 27.62 -17.87
C SER A 62 40.94 27.34 -17.73
N PRO A 63 41.60 27.57 -16.58
CA PRO A 63 41.09 28.05 -15.28
C PRO A 63 41.94 29.19 -14.66
N LEU A 64 41.47 29.82 -13.56
CA LEU A 64 42.30 30.15 -12.38
C LEU A 64 41.47 30.79 -11.24
N ARG A 65 41.92 30.47 -10.03
CA ARG A 65 41.40 30.76 -8.69
C ARG A 65 41.36 32.27 -8.37
N SER A 66 40.35 32.73 -7.63
CA SER A 66 40.50 33.19 -6.22
C SER A 66 39.19 33.80 -5.70
N ALA A 67 39.03 33.71 -4.38
CA ALA A 67 37.85 34.07 -3.59
C ALA A 67 37.63 35.58 -3.41
N ALA A 68 36.36 35.99 -3.25
CA ALA A 68 35.86 36.71 -2.08
C ALA A 68 34.43 37.24 -2.29
N ALA A 69 33.58 36.96 -1.30
CA ALA A 69 32.42 37.71 -0.79
C ALA A 69 31.66 38.68 -1.72
N LEU A 70 30.34 38.49 -1.83
CA LEU A 70 29.36 39.58 -1.83
C LEU A 70 27.92 39.09 -1.55
N ALA A 71 27.42 39.58 -0.41
CA ALA A 71 26.05 39.99 -0.07
C ALA A 71 24.85 39.21 -0.61
N ARG A 72 24.13 38.59 0.34
CA ARG A 72 22.70 38.29 0.24
C ARG A 72 21.92 39.61 0.23
N GLN A 73 21.03 39.76 -0.75
CA GLN A 73 20.09 40.87 -0.82
C GLN A 73 18.72 40.36 -0.35
N ASP A 74 18.29 40.86 0.80
CA ASP A 74 16.98 40.63 1.38
C ASP A 74 15.87 41.26 0.54
N CYS A 75 14.79 40.52 0.32
CA CYS A 75 13.49 41.08 -0.01
C CYS A 75 12.53 40.78 1.15
N SER A 76 12.45 41.75 2.05
CA SER A 76 11.40 41.91 3.05
C SER A 76 10.11 42.36 2.35
N ASN A 77 9.05 41.57 2.49
CA ASN A 77 7.68 42.07 2.45
C ASN A 77 6.74 41.12 3.21
N GLY A 78 6.38 41.54 4.42
CA GLY A 78 5.01 41.45 4.96
C GLY A 78 4.54 40.09 5.49
N CYS A 79 4.72 39.86 6.79
CA CYS A 79 3.63 39.57 7.75
C CYS A 79 4.23 39.14 9.11
N SER A 80 4.78 40.09 9.84
CA SER A 80 4.98 39.97 11.29
C SER A 80 3.73 40.49 11.99
N ALA A 81 2.96 39.58 12.61
CA ALA A 81 1.99 39.94 13.64
C ALA A 81 2.63 39.57 14.99
N GLU A 82 3.29 40.55 15.60
CA GLU A 82 3.61 40.52 17.03
C GLU A 82 2.30 40.64 17.82
N ALA A 83 1.91 39.57 18.51
CA ALA A 83 0.84 39.63 19.49
C ALA A 83 1.43 40.20 20.79
N SER A 84 1.19 41.49 21.03
CA SER A 84 1.39 42.12 22.33
C SER A 84 0.34 41.58 23.31
N ILE A 85 0.80 41.00 24.41
CA ILE A 85 -0.03 40.60 25.55
C ILE A 85 -0.51 41.90 26.23
N ARG A 86 -1.79 42.23 26.06
CA ARG A 86 -2.49 43.16 26.96
C ARG A 86 -3.22 42.33 27.99
N GLU A 87 -2.86 42.52 29.26
CA GLU A 87 -3.63 42.05 30.41
C GLU A 87 -5.03 42.66 30.35
N GLY A 88 -6.02 41.80 30.11
CA GLY A 88 -7.43 42.09 30.28
C GLY A 88 -8.01 41.02 31.18
N THR A 89 -8.39 41.41 32.39
CA THR A 89 -9.15 40.59 33.34
C THR A 89 -10.53 40.28 32.73
N GLY A 90 -10.67 39.07 32.20
CA GLY A 90 -11.94 38.51 31.75
C GLY A 90 -11.95 37.01 32.02
N GLU A 91 -12.83 36.57 32.93
CA GLU A 91 -13.12 35.17 33.17
C GLU A 91 -13.73 34.54 31.91
N GLY A 92 -12.88 34.00 31.05
CA GLY A 92 -13.25 33.12 29.95
C GLY A 92 -12.22 32.00 29.92
N GLY A 93 -12.55 30.86 30.53
CA GLY A 93 -11.68 29.69 30.52
C GLY A 93 -11.40 29.26 29.09
N SER A 94 -10.23 29.64 28.55
CA SER A 94 -9.73 29.11 27.28
C SER A 94 -9.55 27.60 27.48
N LYS A 95 -10.45 26.79 26.91
CA LYS A 95 -10.30 25.34 26.90
C LYS A 95 -8.96 25.02 26.23
N GLU A 96 -8.07 24.38 26.97
CA GLU A 96 -6.76 23.95 26.49
C GLU A 96 -6.97 22.91 25.37
N VAL A 97 -6.49 23.21 24.16
CA VAL A 97 -6.61 22.30 23.02
C VAL A 97 -5.62 21.15 23.22
N VAL A 98 -6.12 19.93 23.38
CA VAL A 98 -5.28 18.75 23.64
C VAL A 98 -4.49 18.39 22.37
N GLY A 99 -3.17 18.58 22.42
CA GLY A 99 -2.27 18.36 21.28
C GLY A 99 -2.11 16.90 20.84
N SER A 100 -2.31 15.94 21.73
CA SER A 100 -2.35 14.49 21.45
C SER A 100 -3.16 13.75 22.50
N PHE A 101 -3.85 12.68 22.10
CA PHE A 101 -4.36 11.69 23.04
C PHE A 101 -3.21 10.98 23.76
N ARG A 102 -3.52 10.38 24.92
CA ARG A 102 -2.57 9.65 25.75
C ARG A 102 -3.07 8.24 26.03
N ALA A 103 -2.20 7.24 25.94
CA ALA A 103 -2.51 5.85 26.22
C ALA A 103 -2.89 5.62 27.68
N LYS A 104 -2.40 6.45 28.62
CA LYS A 104 -2.82 6.40 30.03
C LYS A 104 -4.31 6.72 30.24
N ASP A 105 -4.94 7.43 29.30
CA ASP A 105 -6.34 7.85 29.36
C ASP A 105 -7.27 6.90 28.59
N LEU A 106 -6.75 5.72 28.19
CA LEU A 106 -7.44 4.72 27.40
C LEU A 106 -8.66 4.16 28.13
N ILE A 107 -9.82 4.23 27.47
CA ILE A 107 -11.08 3.68 27.96
C ILE A 107 -11.31 2.34 27.27
N VAL A 108 -11.29 1.25 28.04
CA VAL A 108 -11.49 -0.10 27.53
C VAL A 108 -12.91 -0.56 27.82
N THR A 109 -13.66 -0.91 26.76
CA THR A 109 -14.98 -1.52 26.82
C THR A 109 -14.92 -2.91 26.18
N PRO A 110 -14.76 -3.98 26.98
CA PRO A 110 -14.69 -5.33 26.43
C PRO A 110 -16.00 -5.76 25.76
N ALA A 111 -15.89 -6.57 24.70
CA ALA A 111 -17.03 -7.25 24.12
C ALA A 111 -17.60 -8.28 25.11
N THR A 112 -18.92 -8.37 25.20
CA THR A 112 -19.62 -9.34 26.05
C THR A 112 -19.75 -10.71 25.40
N ILE A 113 -19.67 -10.76 24.06
CA ILE A 113 -19.69 -11.99 23.26
C ILE A 113 -18.41 -11.99 22.41
N LEU A 114 -17.56 -12.97 22.62
CA LEU A 114 -16.32 -13.16 21.85
C LEU A 114 -16.57 -14.09 20.67
N LYS A 115 -16.00 -13.75 19.52
CA LYS A 115 -16.07 -14.60 18.33
C LYS A 115 -15.11 -15.78 18.45
N GLU A 116 -15.48 -16.87 17.78
CA GLU A 116 -14.60 -18.02 17.56
C GLU A 116 -13.42 -17.61 16.68
N LYS A 117 -12.24 -18.14 16.97
CA LYS A 117 -11.01 -17.82 16.24
C LYS A 117 -10.97 -18.73 15.00
N PRO A 118 -10.67 -18.18 13.81
CA PRO A 118 -10.57 -18.97 12.59
C PRO A 118 -9.41 -19.96 12.64
N ASP A 119 -9.50 -21.03 11.85
CA ASP A 119 -8.39 -21.94 11.60
C ASP A 119 -7.23 -21.19 10.91
N PRO A 120 -6.02 -21.16 11.50
CA PRO A 120 -4.88 -20.43 10.94
C PRO A 120 -4.43 -20.93 9.56
N ASN A 121 -4.80 -22.14 9.15
CA ASN A 121 -4.41 -22.72 7.86
C ASN A 121 -5.24 -22.22 6.68
N ASN A 122 -6.42 -21.61 6.94
CA ASN A 122 -7.40 -21.24 5.93
C ASN A 122 -7.71 -19.73 5.92
N LEU A 123 -6.75 -18.90 6.39
CA LEU A 123 -6.92 -17.47 6.52
C LEU A 123 -6.79 -16.74 5.18
N VAL A 124 -7.85 -16.04 4.76
CA VAL A 124 -7.81 -15.09 3.64
C VAL A 124 -7.50 -13.69 4.16
N PHE A 125 -6.50 -13.04 3.57
CA PHE A 125 -6.01 -11.72 4.01
C PHE A 125 -7.14 -10.68 4.14
N GLY A 126 -7.27 -10.07 5.31
CA GLY A 126 -8.13 -8.90 5.52
C GLY A 126 -9.64 -9.17 5.52
N THR A 127 -10.07 -10.42 5.68
CA THR A 127 -11.49 -10.81 5.62
C THR A 127 -12.10 -11.09 7.00
N VAL A 128 -11.30 -11.57 7.95
CA VAL A 128 -11.70 -11.83 9.33
C VAL A 128 -11.13 -10.75 10.23
N PHE A 129 -11.90 -10.27 11.20
CA PHE A 129 -11.49 -9.22 12.15
C PHE A 129 -11.68 -9.67 13.59
N THR A 130 -10.85 -9.15 14.49
CA THR A 130 -10.85 -9.51 15.94
C THR A 130 -12.01 -8.88 16.70
N ASP A 131 -12.13 -9.20 18.00
CA ASP A 131 -13.25 -8.81 18.84
C ASP A 131 -13.32 -7.30 19.09
N HIS A 132 -12.18 -6.60 19.11
CA HIS A 132 -12.09 -5.19 19.45
C HIS A 132 -11.46 -4.32 18.36
N MET A 133 -11.64 -3.00 18.48
CA MET A 133 -10.98 -1.98 17.68
C MET A 133 -10.57 -0.79 18.55
N LEU A 134 -9.51 -0.08 18.16
CA LEU A 134 -9.16 1.23 18.74
C LEU A 134 -9.88 2.33 17.97
N VAL A 135 -10.39 3.35 18.66
CA VAL A 135 -11.00 4.55 18.07
C VAL A 135 -10.59 5.79 18.87
N VAL A 136 -10.19 6.86 18.17
CA VAL A 136 -9.87 8.16 18.75
C VAL A 136 -10.44 9.26 17.85
N GLU A 137 -11.34 10.05 18.40
CA GLU A 137 -11.96 11.19 17.73
C GLU A 137 -11.08 12.44 17.87
N TRP A 138 -11.15 13.34 16.89
CA TRP A 138 -10.50 14.64 16.94
C TRP A 138 -11.40 15.74 16.40
N SER A 139 -11.33 16.92 17.00
CA SER A 139 -11.91 18.15 16.47
C SER A 139 -10.94 19.34 16.57
N SER A 140 -11.09 20.32 15.69
CA SER A 140 -10.27 21.54 15.75
C SER A 140 -10.55 22.39 17.00
N GLU A 141 -11.73 22.25 17.61
CA GLU A 141 -12.16 23.03 18.77
C GLU A 141 -11.61 22.45 20.08
N PHE A 142 -11.61 21.12 20.23
CA PHE A 142 -11.24 20.45 21.48
C PHE A 142 -9.91 19.68 21.41
N GLY A 143 -9.38 19.48 20.20
CA GLY A 143 -8.21 18.63 19.99
C GLY A 143 -8.59 17.15 19.98
N TRP A 144 -7.69 16.31 20.49
CA TRP A 144 -7.90 14.87 20.59
C TRP A 144 -8.76 14.49 21.79
N GLU A 145 -9.75 13.63 21.55
CA GLU A 145 -10.53 13.00 22.61
C GLU A 145 -9.76 11.81 23.22
N LYS A 146 -10.29 11.25 24.30
CA LYS A 146 -9.72 10.04 24.93
C LYS A 146 -9.75 8.87 23.95
N PRO A 147 -8.71 8.03 23.93
CA PRO A 147 -8.71 6.84 23.08
C PRO A 147 -9.61 5.75 23.68
N HIS A 148 -10.31 5.01 22.81
CA HIS A 148 -11.22 3.94 23.21
C HIS A 148 -10.82 2.62 22.55
N ILE A 149 -10.62 1.57 23.36
CA ILE A 149 -10.70 0.19 22.87
C ILE A 149 -12.11 -0.29 23.14
N LYS A 150 -12.84 -0.68 22.09
CA LYS A 150 -14.25 -1.09 22.19
C LYS A 150 -14.55 -2.23 21.22
N PRO A 151 -15.72 -2.90 21.31
CA PRO A 151 -16.06 -3.98 20.39
C PRO A 151 -16.04 -3.50 18.94
N LEU A 152 -15.60 -4.37 18.04
CA LEU A 152 -15.63 -4.09 16.61
C LEU A 152 -17.05 -3.72 16.16
N GLN A 153 -17.19 -2.58 15.50
CA GLN A 153 -18.47 -2.04 15.07
C GLN A 153 -18.35 -1.26 13.76
N ASN A 154 -19.48 -1.05 13.09
CA ASN A 154 -19.54 -0.12 11.97
C ASN A 154 -19.26 1.32 12.44
N LEU A 155 -18.68 2.11 11.54
CA LEU A 155 -18.50 3.54 11.72
C LEU A 155 -19.78 4.29 11.34
N SER A 156 -20.26 5.17 12.21
CA SER A 156 -21.39 6.07 11.94
C SER A 156 -20.86 7.41 11.45
N LEU A 157 -20.76 7.58 10.13
CA LEU A 157 -20.21 8.79 9.51
C LEU A 157 -21.31 9.71 8.99
N HIS A 158 -21.08 11.02 9.05
CA HIS A 158 -21.91 11.98 8.32
C HIS A 158 -21.70 11.75 6.81
N PRO A 159 -22.74 11.77 5.96
CA PRO A 159 -22.59 11.47 4.53
C PRO A 159 -21.70 12.48 3.79
N GLY A 160 -21.54 13.69 4.34
CA GLY A 160 -20.61 14.71 3.84
C GLY A 160 -19.14 14.53 4.26
N SER A 161 -18.79 13.50 5.04
CA SER A 161 -17.42 13.29 5.55
C SER A 161 -16.38 13.31 4.44
N SER A 162 -15.38 14.20 4.56
CA SER A 162 -14.39 14.47 3.50
C SER A 162 -13.59 13.25 3.04
N ALA A 163 -13.40 12.21 3.86
CA ALA A 163 -12.84 10.93 3.42
C ALA A 163 -13.62 10.29 2.26
N LEU A 164 -14.96 10.40 2.28
CA LEU A 164 -15.85 9.82 1.27
C LEU A 164 -15.87 10.59 -0.05
N HIS A 165 -15.49 11.88 -0.03
CA HIS A 165 -15.60 12.77 -1.20
C HIS A 165 -14.25 13.16 -1.80
N TYR A 166 -13.24 13.35 -0.96
CA TYR A 166 -11.94 13.93 -1.34
C TYR A 166 -10.75 13.07 -0.91
N ALA A 167 -10.99 11.82 -0.48
CA ALA A 167 -9.96 10.88 -0.04
C ALA A 167 -9.00 11.50 1.00
N VAL A 168 -9.55 12.28 1.94
CA VAL A 168 -8.81 12.77 3.12
C VAL A 168 -8.60 11.60 4.07
N GLU A 169 -7.72 10.69 3.69
CA GLU A 169 -7.51 9.42 4.39
C GLU A 169 -6.13 8.83 4.14
N LEU A 170 -5.63 8.11 5.14
CA LEU A 170 -4.39 7.34 5.09
C LEU A 170 -4.50 6.09 5.95
N PHE A 171 -3.58 5.16 5.76
CA PHE A 171 -3.52 3.95 6.56
C PHE A 171 -2.09 3.46 6.77
N GLU A 172 -1.93 2.52 7.69
CA GLU A 172 -0.70 1.78 7.92
C GLU A 172 -0.91 0.27 7.83
N GLY A 173 0.20 -0.46 7.76
CA GLY A 173 0.21 -1.91 7.67
C GLY A 173 1.42 -2.53 8.33
N LEU A 174 1.22 -3.08 9.51
CA LEU A 174 2.22 -3.79 10.31
C LEU A 174 1.64 -5.11 10.85
N LYS A 175 2.46 -5.91 11.52
CA LYS A 175 2.08 -7.25 12.01
C LYS A 175 2.57 -7.50 13.43
N ALA A 176 1.77 -8.27 14.17
CA ALA A 176 2.16 -8.96 15.39
C ALA A 176 2.36 -10.46 15.11
N PHE A 177 3.41 -11.04 15.70
CA PHE A 177 3.82 -12.42 15.49
C PHE A 177 3.92 -13.15 16.83
N ARG A 178 3.34 -14.34 16.93
CA ARG A 178 3.49 -15.22 18.09
C ARG A 178 4.74 -16.06 17.90
N GLY A 179 5.80 -15.76 18.66
CA GLY A 179 7.10 -16.39 18.50
C GLY A 179 7.13 -17.86 18.89
N VAL A 180 8.25 -18.52 18.60
CA VAL A 180 8.51 -19.92 18.99
C VAL A 180 8.55 -20.11 20.51
N ASP A 181 8.78 -19.03 21.26
CA ASP A 181 8.73 -18.94 22.71
C ASP A 181 7.35 -18.51 23.24
N ASN A 182 6.34 -18.51 22.37
CA ASN A 182 4.96 -18.07 22.62
C ASN A 182 4.82 -16.57 23.02
N LYS A 183 5.89 -15.77 22.93
CA LYS A 183 5.82 -14.32 23.16
C LYS A 183 5.37 -13.61 21.88
N ILE A 184 4.47 -12.65 22.02
CA ILE A 184 3.99 -11.83 20.90
C ILE A 184 4.95 -10.67 20.67
N ARG A 185 5.31 -10.43 19.41
CA ARG A 185 6.25 -9.39 18.98
C ARG A 185 5.65 -8.50 17.90
N LEU A 186 5.93 -7.20 17.97
CA LEU A 186 5.76 -6.27 16.87
C LEU A 186 7.09 -6.12 16.12
N PHE A 187 7.03 -6.03 14.79
CA PHE A 187 8.22 -5.88 13.94
C PHE A 187 8.37 -4.44 13.44
N ARG A 188 9.47 -3.77 13.85
CA ARG A 188 9.83 -2.37 13.59
C ARG A 188 8.63 -1.41 13.61
N PRO A 189 7.78 -1.43 14.65
CA PRO A 189 6.52 -0.67 14.64
C PRO A 189 6.75 0.86 14.59
N LYS A 190 7.86 1.35 15.16
CA LYS A 190 8.23 2.79 15.15
C LYS A 190 8.35 3.37 13.75
N LEU A 191 8.90 2.61 12.79
CA LEU A 191 9.00 3.05 11.39
C LEU A 191 7.61 3.23 10.74
N ASN A 192 6.62 2.43 11.15
CA ASN A 192 5.24 2.59 10.68
C ASN A 192 4.61 3.84 11.30
N MET A 193 4.87 4.13 12.59
CA MET A 193 4.40 5.37 13.22
C MET A 193 5.02 6.61 12.58
N ASP A 194 6.32 6.56 12.22
CA ASP A 194 7.00 7.63 11.49
C ASP A 194 6.37 7.88 10.11
N ARG A 195 6.05 6.83 9.36
CA ARG A 195 5.41 6.94 8.04
C ARG A 195 3.95 7.39 8.14
N MET A 196 3.21 6.93 9.15
CA MET A 196 1.84 7.39 9.42
C MET A 196 1.82 8.88 9.75
N TYR A 197 2.74 9.34 10.61
CA TYR A 197 2.86 10.75 10.97
C TYR A 197 3.17 11.63 9.76
N ARG A 198 4.15 11.23 8.92
CA ARG A 198 4.46 11.95 7.67
C ARG A 198 3.27 12.01 6.73
N SER A 199 2.56 10.90 6.56
CA SER A 199 1.35 10.83 5.73
C SER A 199 0.24 11.74 6.29
N ALA A 200 0.09 11.83 7.62
CA ALA A 200 -0.90 12.70 8.26
C ALA A 200 -0.62 14.17 8.01
N VAL A 201 0.65 14.58 8.12
CA VAL A 201 1.09 15.94 7.77
C VAL A 201 0.79 16.25 6.30
N ARG A 202 1.14 15.34 5.37
CA ARG A 202 0.86 15.51 3.93
C ARG A 202 -0.63 15.59 3.62
N ALA A 203 -1.46 14.82 4.34
CA ALA A 203 -2.91 14.81 4.21
C ALA A 203 -3.62 15.97 4.93
N THR A 204 -2.87 16.83 5.64
CA THR A 204 -3.39 17.91 6.51
C THR A 204 -4.28 17.43 7.67
N LEU A 205 -4.19 16.13 8.00
CA LEU A 205 -4.82 15.54 9.17
C LEU A 205 -4.10 15.98 10.46
N PRO A 206 -4.78 15.90 11.62
CA PRO A 206 -4.17 16.33 12.87
C PRO A 206 -3.00 15.43 13.26
N VAL A 207 -1.92 16.06 13.74
CA VAL A 207 -0.75 15.34 14.25
C VAL A 207 -1.07 14.66 15.58
N PHE A 208 -0.30 13.63 15.93
CA PHE A 208 -0.43 12.88 17.18
C PHE A 208 0.97 12.45 17.67
N ASP A 209 1.05 12.10 18.95
CA ASP A 209 2.26 11.50 19.54
C ASP A 209 2.39 10.03 19.10
N LYS A 210 3.50 9.73 18.43
CA LYS A 210 3.76 8.41 17.83
C LYS A 210 3.87 7.31 18.87
N GLU A 211 4.46 7.59 20.03
CA GLU A 211 4.64 6.58 21.08
C GLU A 211 3.31 6.30 21.79
N GLU A 212 2.44 7.31 21.94
CA GLU A 212 1.10 7.13 22.51
C GLU A 212 0.21 6.27 21.61
N LEU A 213 0.25 6.47 20.28
CA LEU A 213 -0.47 5.60 19.34
C LEU A 213 0.08 4.17 19.38
N LEU A 214 1.41 4.01 19.40
CA LEU A 214 2.04 2.70 19.49
C LEU A 214 1.63 1.97 20.77
N GLU A 215 1.60 2.66 21.90
CA GLU A 215 1.15 2.09 23.16
C GLU A 215 -0.34 1.69 23.11
N CYS A 216 -1.21 2.53 22.54
CA CYS A 216 -2.62 2.17 22.34
C CYS A 216 -2.79 0.92 21.44
N ILE A 217 -1.97 0.78 20.39
CA ILE A 217 -1.95 -0.42 19.54
C ILE A 217 -1.49 -1.64 20.34
N GLN A 218 -0.45 -1.51 21.16
CA GLN A 218 0.02 -2.59 22.02
C GLN A 218 -1.08 -3.05 22.99
N GLN A 219 -1.78 -2.12 23.64
CA GLN A 219 -2.91 -2.46 24.53
C GLN A 219 -4.06 -3.14 23.78
N LEU A 220 -4.37 -2.72 22.54
CA LEU A 220 -5.37 -3.38 21.70
C LEU A 220 -4.96 -4.82 21.35
N VAL A 221 -3.72 -5.01 20.89
CA VAL A 221 -3.20 -6.35 20.56
C VAL A 221 -3.10 -7.21 21.82
N LYS A 222 -2.81 -6.64 22.99
CA LYS A 222 -2.81 -7.34 24.27
C LYS A 222 -4.17 -7.90 24.63
N LEU A 223 -5.21 -7.08 24.45
CA LEU A 223 -6.59 -7.50 24.71
C LEU A 223 -7.02 -8.62 23.75
N ASP A 224 -6.65 -8.50 22.48
CA ASP A 224 -6.96 -9.48 21.43
C ASP A 224 -5.82 -10.48 21.16
N GLN A 225 -4.93 -10.73 22.13
CA GLN A 225 -3.70 -11.50 21.90
C GLN A 225 -3.94 -12.94 21.42
N GLU A 226 -5.09 -13.52 21.78
CA GLU A 226 -5.50 -14.87 21.37
C GLU A 226 -5.88 -14.93 19.88
N TRP A 227 -6.09 -13.79 19.24
CA TRP A 227 -6.22 -13.69 17.79
C TRP A 227 -4.88 -13.72 17.06
N VAL A 228 -3.76 -13.53 17.76
CA VAL A 228 -2.43 -13.73 17.16
C VAL A 228 -2.26 -15.23 16.91
N PRO A 229 -2.24 -15.68 15.64
CA PRO A 229 -2.36 -17.10 15.32
C PRO A 229 -1.34 -17.98 16.03
N TYR A 230 -1.77 -19.16 16.46
CA TYR A 230 -0.90 -20.23 16.94
C TYR A 230 -0.25 -20.96 15.75
N SER A 231 0.57 -20.23 15.00
CA SER A 231 1.28 -20.73 13.83
C SER A 231 2.52 -19.88 13.56
N THR A 232 3.60 -20.53 13.14
CA THR A 232 4.83 -19.86 12.69
C THR A 232 4.79 -19.46 11.22
N SER A 233 3.66 -19.64 10.54
CA SER A 233 3.42 -19.20 9.16
C SER A 233 2.33 -18.13 9.04
N ALA A 234 1.64 -17.80 10.14
CA ALA A 234 0.56 -16.83 10.18
C ALA A 234 0.83 -15.72 11.21
N SER A 235 0.16 -14.59 11.05
CA SER A 235 0.40 -13.39 11.87
C SER A 235 -0.90 -12.62 12.09
N LEU A 236 -0.90 -11.67 13.03
CA LEU A 236 -1.99 -10.72 13.18
C LEU A 236 -1.63 -9.43 12.46
N TYR A 237 -2.36 -9.12 11.40
CA TYR A 237 -2.18 -7.87 10.67
C TYR A 237 -2.89 -6.72 11.41
N ILE A 238 -2.19 -5.60 11.53
CA ILE A 238 -2.63 -4.40 12.24
C ILE A 238 -2.84 -3.30 11.19
N ARG A 239 -4.03 -2.71 11.18
CA ARG A 239 -4.48 -1.69 10.21
C ARG A 239 -4.85 -0.38 10.92
N PRO A 240 -3.88 0.45 11.32
CA PRO A 240 -4.17 1.83 11.68
C PRO A 240 -4.72 2.57 10.46
N THR A 241 -5.78 3.33 10.65
CA THR A 241 -6.50 4.05 9.60
C THR A 241 -6.88 5.42 10.14
N PHE A 242 -6.75 6.46 9.32
CA PHE A 242 -6.98 7.83 9.77
C PHE A 242 -7.70 8.61 8.67
N ILE A 243 -8.90 9.12 9.00
CA ILE A 243 -9.84 9.71 8.05
C ILE A 243 -10.29 11.09 8.49
N GLY A 244 -10.54 11.98 7.52
CA GLY A 244 -11.24 13.24 7.74
C GLY A 244 -12.75 13.01 7.81
N THR A 245 -13.38 13.48 8.89
CA THR A 245 -14.82 13.34 9.15
C THR A 245 -15.55 14.68 9.07
N GLU A 246 -14.95 15.67 8.42
CA GLU A 246 -15.50 16.99 8.12
C GLU A 246 -16.88 16.88 7.43
N PRO A 247 -17.97 17.41 8.01
CA PRO A 247 -19.31 17.24 7.46
C PRO A 247 -19.62 18.15 6.25
N SER A 248 -18.84 19.22 6.04
CA SER A 248 -19.06 20.17 4.94
C SER A 248 -18.37 19.74 3.64
N LEU A 249 -18.97 20.09 2.50
CA LEU A 249 -18.46 19.78 1.16
C LEU A 249 -17.38 20.76 0.66
N GLY A 250 -16.90 21.66 1.50
CA GLY A 250 -15.79 22.53 1.11
C GLY A 250 -14.50 21.73 1.04
N VAL A 251 -13.73 21.87 -0.05
CA VAL A 251 -12.38 21.28 -0.14
C VAL A 251 -11.44 22.13 0.72
N LYS A 252 -11.24 21.68 1.97
CA LYS A 252 -10.44 22.37 2.99
C LYS A 252 -9.80 21.37 3.95
N LYS A 253 -8.84 21.84 4.75
CA LYS A 253 -8.31 21.09 5.89
C LYS A 253 -9.48 20.65 6.80
N PRO A 254 -9.58 19.37 7.18
CA PRO A 254 -10.69 18.89 7.98
C PRO A 254 -10.67 19.50 9.38
N THR A 255 -11.83 19.90 9.91
CA THR A 255 -11.98 20.33 11.32
C THR A 255 -12.50 19.20 12.23
N LYS A 256 -12.77 18.03 11.67
CA LYS A 256 -13.06 16.77 12.39
C LYS A 256 -12.33 15.61 11.73
N ALA A 257 -11.81 14.69 12.52
CA ALA A 257 -11.11 13.50 12.04
C ALA A 257 -11.31 12.32 12.98
N LEU A 258 -11.08 11.12 12.46
CA LEU A 258 -11.18 9.87 13.22
C LEU A 258 -9.97 8.98 12.92
N LEU A 259 -9.24 8.61 13.96
CA LEU A 259 -8.21 7.58 13.90
C LEU A 259 -8.76 6.28 14.50
N PHE A 260 -8.60 5.16 13.80
CA PHE A 260 -9.00 3.85 14.30
C PHE A 260 -8.01 2.76 13.91
N VAL A 261 -8.00 1.65 14.64
CA VAL A 261 -7.13 0.49 14.36
C VAL A 261 -7.98 -0.77 14.31
N LEU A 262 -7.81 -1.52 13.23
CA LEU A 262 -8.39 -2.86 13.06
C LEU A 262 -7.30 -3.92 13.16
N LEU A 263 -7.68 -5.09 13.63
CA LEU A 263 -6.82 -6.28 13.67
C LEU A 263 -7.46 -7.39 12.85
N SER A 264 -6.64 -8.12 12.09
CA SER A 264 -7.10 -9.20 11.20
C SER A 264 -6.08 -10.34 11.20
N PRO A 265 -6.43 -11.57 11.61
CA PRO A 265 -5.52 -12.70 11.48
C PRO A 265 -5.30 -13.01 9.99
N VAL A 266 -4.04 -13.20 9.60
CA VAL A 266 -3.65 -13.45 8.21
C VAL A 266 -2.71 -14.65 8.11
N GLY A 267 -2.97 -15.51 7.14
CA GLY A 267 -2.16 -16.68 6.84
C GLY A 267 -0.91 -16.34 6.04
N PRO A 268 -0.12 -17.36 5.67
CA PRO A 268 0.96 -17.18 4.73
C PRO A 268 0.41 -16.75 3.37
N TYR A 269 1.13 -15.88 2.68
CA TYR A 269 0.80 -15.53 1.30
C TYR A 269 1.02 -16.71 0.33
N PHE A 270 1.84 -17.69 0.75
CA PHE A 270 2.18 -18.88 -0.02
C PHE A 270 1.64 -20.14 0.69
N SER A 271 0.71 -20.84 0.05
CA SER A 271 -0.07 -21.92 0.65
C SER A 271 0.69 -23.23 0.89
N CYS A 272 1.86 -23.43 0.27
CA CYS A 272 2.53 -24.76 0.21
C CYS A 272 3.97 -24.79 0.78
N GLY A 273 4.42 -23.75 1.49
CA GLY A 273 5.80 -23.67 2.00
C GLY A 273 6.88 -23.44 0.94
N THR A 274 6.53 -23.54 -0.35
CA THR A 274 7.29 -23.05 -1.50
C THR A 274 6.72 -21.72 -1.96
N PHE A 275 7.56 -20.85 -2.52
CA PHE A 275 7.10 -19.62 -3.14
C PHE A 275 6.10 -19.91 -4.26
N ASN A 276 5.05 -19.08 -4.34
CA ASN A 276 4.17 -19.02 -5.50
C ASN A 276 4.53 -17.75 -6.28
N PRO A 277 5.35 -17.85 -7.35
CA PRO A 277 5.79 -16.68 -8.08
C PRO A 277 4.61 -16.00 -8.78
N VAL A 278 4.72 -14.70 -8.99
CA VAL A 278 3.70 -13.92 -9.70
C VAL A 278 4.16 -13.53 -11.11
N SER A 279 3.21 -13.55 -12.04
CA SER A 279 3.31 -12.89 -13.33
C SER A 279 2.83 -11.45 -13.21
N LEU A 280 3.59 -10.51 -13.77
CA LEU A 280 3.32 -9.08 -13.71
C LEU A 280 2.84 -8.54 -15.04
N TRP A 281 1.89 -7.61 -14.99
CA TRP A 281 1.42 -6.91 -16.17
C TRP A 281 2.01 -5.51 -16.23
N ALA A 282 2.80 -5.23 -17.28
CA ALA A 282 3.52 -3.98 -17.44
C ALA A 282 2.92 -3.17 -18.60
N ASN A 283 2.08 -2.18 -18.27
CA ASN A 283 1.48 -1.29 -19.26
C ASN A 283 1.78 0.18 -18.94
N PRO A 284 2.62 0.87 -19.74
CA PRO A 284 3.07 2.23 -19.46
C PRO A 284 1.96 3.29 -19.56
N LYS A 285 0.75 2.91 -20.03
CA LYS A 285 -0.42 3.78 -20.03
C LYS A 285 -0.85 4.18 -18.61
N TYR A 286 -0.58 3.34 -17.62
CA TYR A 286 -0.98 3.58 -16.23
C TYR A 286 0.24 3.97 -15.40
N VAL A 287 0.10 5.07 -14.66
CA VAL A 287 1.15 5.60 -13.79
C VAL A 287 0.65 5.61 -12.35
N ARG A 288 1.36 4.92 -11.46
CA ARG A 288 0.99 4.79 -10.04
C ARG A 288 1.11 6.12 -9.29
N ALA A 289 2.21 6.82 -9.54
CA ALA A 289 2.62 8.02 -8.85
C ALA A 289 3.55 8.83 -9.77
N TRP A 290 3.69 10.12 -9.49
CA TRP A 290 4.51 11.05 -10.26
C TRP A 290 5.24 12.01 -9.32
N GLU A 291 6.33 12.61 -9.81
CA GLU A 291 7.09 13.61 -9.05
C GLU A 291 6.21 14.79 -8.63
N GLY A 292 6.34 15.19 -7.36
CA GLY A 292 5.46 16.19 -6.75
C GLY A 292 4.08 15.64 -6.29
N GLY A 293 3.76 14.38 -6.61
CA GLY A 293 2.56 13.69 -6.16
C GLY A 293 2.61 13.25 -4.70
N THR A 294 1.93 12.15 -4.39
CA THR A 294 1.80 11.59 -3.02
C THR A 294 2.23 10.13 -2.91
N GLY A 295 2.97 9.61 -3.91
CA GLY A 295 3.32 8.20 -4.02
C GLY A 295 4.16 7.65 -2.87
N ASP A 296 4.95 8.51 -2.24
CA ASP A 296 5.80 8.23 -1.07
C ASP A 296 5.04 8.21 0.26
N CYS A 297 3.74 8.55 0.25
CA CYS A 297 2.85 8.54 1.40
C CYS A 297 1.82 7.42 1.29
N LYS A 298 1.35 6.89 2.43
CA LYS A 298 0.37 5.79 2.45
C LYS A 298 -1.07 6.31 2.50
N MET A 299 -1.39 7.23 1.58
CA MET A 299 -2.70 7.87 1.44
C MET A 299 -3.64 7.04 0.57
N GLY A 300 -4.93 7.00 0.90
CA GLY A 300 -5.93 6.17 0.21
C GLY A 300 -6.06 6.48 -1.29
N GLY A 301 -5.92 7.76 -1.66
CA GLY A 301 -6.00 8.23 -3.05
C GLY A 301 -5.00 7.56 -4.01
N ASN A 302 -3.86 7.06 -3.52
CA ASN A 302 -2.87 6.36 -4.34
C ASN A 302 -3.32 4.94 -4.77
N TYR A 303 -4.34 4.39 -4.11
CA TYR A 303 -4.78 3.00 -4.30
C TYR A 303 -6.10 2.89 -5.04
N GLY A 304 -6.99 3.89 -4.94
CA GLY A 304 -8.25 3.88 -5.70
C GLY A 304 -8.00 3.88 -7.22
N SER A 305 -7.01 4.65 -7.68
CA SER A 305 -6.63 4.73 -9.10
C SER A 305 -5.96 3.47 -9.66
N SER A 306 -5.47 2.57 -8.79
CA SER A 306 -4.75 1.37 -9.24
C SER A 306 -5.69 0.21 -9.62
N LEU A 307 -6.93 0.23 -9.13
CA LEU A 307 -7.86 -0.89 -9.26
C LEU A 307 -8.14 -1.25 -10.73
N PHE A 308 -8.28 -0.25 -11.61
CA PHE A 308 -8.51 -0.49 -13.03
C PHE A 308 -7.37 -1.28 -13.68
N ALA A 309 -6.12 -0.85 -13.44
CA ALA A 309 -4.94 -1.55 -13.97
C ALA A 309 -4.79 -2.95 -13.37
N GLN A 310 -5.16 -3.15 -12.10
CA GLN A 310 -5.16 -4.47 -11.48
C GLN A 310 -6.21 -5.40 -12.10
N CYS A 311 -7.41 -4.92 -12.42
CA CYS A 311 -8.40 -5.71 -13.16
C CYS A 311 -7.89 -6.07 -14.55
N GLU A 312 -7.31 -5.12 -15.30
CA GLU A 312 -6.74 -5.38 -16.62
C GLU A 312 -5.58 -6.40 -16.54
N ALA A 313 -4.76 -6.36 -15.48
CA ALA A 313 -3.74 -7.38 -15.23
C ALA A 313 -4.35 -8.78 -15.05
N VAL A 314 -5.40 -8.92 -14.23
CA VAL A 314 -6.11 -10.18 -14.00
C VAL A 314 -6.74 -10.72 -15.29
N ASP A 315 -7.37 -9.85 -16.08
CA ASP A 315 -7.98 -10.21 -17.36
C ASP A 315 -6.92 -10.71 -18.38
N ASN A 316 -5.66 -10.29 -18.21
CA ASN A 316 -4.51 -10.75 -18.99
C ASN A 316 -3.72 -11.90 -18.31
N GLY A 317 -4.28 -12.54 -17.28
CA GLY A 317 -3.69 -13.70 -16.61
C GLY A 317 -2.52 -13.37 -15.66
N CYS A 318 -2.30 -12.10 -15.33
CA CYS A 318 -1.27 -11.66 -14.38
C CYS A 318 -1.88 -11.42 -12.99
N GLN A 319 -1.08 -11.65 -11.93
CA GLN A 319 -1.56 -11.49 -10.55
C GLN A 319 -1.34 -10.08 -10.00
N GLN A 320 -0.37 -9.34 -10.55
CA GLN A 320 -0.02 -7.98 -10.09
C GLN A 320 0.34 -7.09 -11.28
N VAL A 321 0.30 -5.78 -11.06
CA VAL A 321 0.79 -4.77 -12.00
C VAL A 321 2.27 -4.50 -11.76
N LEU A 322 3.08 -4.41 -12.80
CA LEU A 322 4.40 -3.77 -12.73
C LEU A 322 4.24 -2.30 -13.08
N TRP A 323 4.50 -1.42 -12.13
CA TRP A 323 4.36 0.01 -12.34
C TRP A 323 5.54 0.58 -13.10
N LEU A 324 5.26 1.14 -14.26
CA LEU A 324 6.23 1.84 -15.11
C LEU A 324 6.08 3.35 -14.95
N TYR A 325 7.19 4.07 -15.03
CA TYR A 325 7.23 5.53 -14.96
C TYR A 325 8.16 6.12 -16.02
N GLY A 326 7.89 7.36 -16.44
CA GLY A 326 8.75 8.09 -17.36
C GLY A 326 8.69 7.59 -18.80
N LYS A 327 9.47 8.23 -19.68
CA LYS A 327 9.54 7.91 -21.12
C LYS A 327 10.41 6.69 -21.41
N ASP A 328 11.34 6.42 -20.51
CA ASP A 328 12.28 5.32 -20.44
C ASP A 328 11.70 4.09 -19.73
N HIS A 329 10.46 4.17 -19.24
CA HIS A 329 9.74 3.07 -18.60
C HIS A 329 10.54 2.48 -17.42
N GLN A 330 10.93 3.36 -16.50
CA GLN A 330 11.52 2.97 -15.22
C GLN A 330 10.57 2.03 -14.47
N ILE A 331 11.11 0.92 -14.01
CA ILE A 331 10.46 -0.07 -13.16
C ILE A 331 10.45 0.48 -11.73
N THR A 332 9.25 0.66 -11.15
CA THR A 332 9.09 1.34 -9.86
C THR A 332 8.69 0.40 -8.72
N GLU A 333 7.46 -0.13 -8.77
CA GLU A 333 6.88 -1.00 -7.74
C GLU A 333 6.17 -2.20 -8.38
N VAL A 334 6.02 -3.29 -7.61
CA VAL A 334 5.26 -4.48 -7.98
C VAL A 334 3.93 -4.46 -7.23
N GLY A 335 2.86 -4.00 -7.87
CA GLY A 335 1.56 -3.83 -7.24
C GLY A 335 1.63 -2.85 -6.06
N THR A 336 1.51 -3.37 -4.84
CA THR A 336 1.67 -2.57 -3.61
C THR A 336 2.94 -2.94 -2.82
N MET A 337 3.98 -3.40 -3.52
CA MET A 337 5.25 -3.86 -2.98
C MET A 337 6.41 -3.12 -3.63
N ASN A 338 7.48 -2.88 -2.86
CA ASN A 338 8.72 -2.35 -3.42
C ASN A 338 9.42 -3.41 -4.28
N LEU A 339 10.03 -2.99 -5.39
CA LEU A 339 10.77 -3.88 -6.30
C LEU A 339 12.22 -4.06 -5.85
N PHE A 340 12.73 -5.28 -5.96
CA PHE A 340 14.16 -5.62 -5.96
C PHE A 340 14.54 -6.45 -7.20
N LEU A 341 15.72 -6.16 -7.75
CA LEU A 341 16.37 -6.90 -8.82
C LEU A 341 17.75 -7.37 -8.33
N TYR A 342 17.98 -8.68 -8.37
CA TYR A 342 19.28 -9.28 -8.10
C TYR A 342 19.88 -9.80 -9.41
N TRP A 343 21.03 -9.26 -9.78
CA TRP A 343 21.59 -9.41 -11.13
C TRP A 343 23.10 -9.14 -11.17
N ILE A 344 23.69 -9.37 -12.33
CA ILE A 344 25.01 -8.83 -12.69
C ILE A 344 24.78 -7.51 -13.42
N ASN A 345 25.22 -6.39 -12.85
CA ASN A 345 25.01 -5.06 -13.42
C ASN A 345 25.85 -4.84 -14.70
N GLU A 346 25.79 -3.64 -15.26
CA GLU A 346 26.47 -3.28 -16.52
C GLU A 346 28.00 -3.30 -16.39
N ASP A 347 28.53 -3.11 -15.19
CA ASP A 347 29.96 -3.15 -14.88
C ASP A 347 30.47 -4.58 -14.60
N GLY A 348 29.58 -5.58 -14.66
CA GLY A 348 29.91 -6.99 -14.40
C GLY A 348 29.93 -7.37 -12.91
N GLU A 349 29.39 -6.52 -12.03
CA GLU A 349 29.33 -6.76 -10.59
C GLU A 349 28.02 -7.43 -10.18
N GLU A 350 28.09 -8.38 -9.25
CA GLU A 350 26.88 -8.92 -8.61
C GLU A 350 26.24 -7.86 -7.71
N GLU A 351 24.97 -7.56 -7.93
CA GLU A 351 24.28 -6.41 -7.37
C GLU A 351 22.83 -6.74 -6.97
N LEU A 352 22.42 -6.23 -5.80
CA LEU A 352 21.02 -6.09 -5.41
C LEU A 352 20.59 -4.63 -5.60
N ALA A 353 19.76 -4.39 -6.60
CA ALA A 353 19.25 -3.08 -6.97
C ALA A 353 17.78 -2.90 -6.56
N THR A 354 17.42 -1.67 -6.17
CA THR A 354 16.04 -1.24 -5.94
C THR A 354 15.87 0.23 -6.35
N PRO A 355 14.72 0.67 -6.87
CA PRO A 355 14.49 2.07 -7.20
C PRO A 355 14.71 3.03 -6.01
N PRO A 356 15.28 4.23 -6.23
CA PRO A 356 15.57 5.19 -5.16
C PRO A 356 14.30 5.84 -4.59
N LEU A 357 14.42 6.45 -3.41
CA LEU A 357 13.31 7.20 -2.77
C LEU A 357 13.27 8.65 -3.28
N ASP A 358 12.91 8.82 -4.55
CA ASP A 358 12.82 10.11 -5.27
C ASP A 358 11.44 10.80 -5.16
N GLY A 359 10.49 10.18 -4.48
CA GLY A 359 9.13 10.68 -4.25
C GLY A 359 8.01 9.87 -4.93
N ILE A 360 8.34 9.00 -5.90
CA ILE A 360 7.34 8.12 -6.54
C ILE A 360 7.28 6.71 -5.95
N ILE A 361 8.24 6.37 -5.08
CA ILE A 361 8.35 5.07 -4.40
C ILE A 361 7.91 5.20 -2.95
N LEU A 362 7.03 4.29 -2.50
CA LEU A 362 6.66 4.23 -1.08
C LEU A 362 7.84 3.68 -0.26
N PRO A 363 8.30 4.35 0.81
CA PRO A 363 9.40 3.86 1.65
C PRO A 363 8.93 2.70 2.54
N GLY A 364 8.97 1.48 2.00
CA GLY A 364 8.55 0.26 2.69
C GLY A 364 9.47 -0.12 3.84
N VAL A 365 8.90 -0.63 4.93
CA VAL A 365 9.70 -1.12 6.07
C VAL A 365 10.47 -2.38 5.68
N THR A 366 9.83 -3.29 4.94
CA THR A 366 10.50 -4.50 4.44
C THR A 366 11.64 -4.16 3.47
N ARG A 367 11.45 -3.16 2.60
CA ARG A 367 12.51 -2.64 1.74
C ARG A 367 13.72 -2.18 2.56
N GLN A 368 13.48 -1.36 3.59
CA GLN A 368 14.55 -0.90 4.48
C GLN A 368 15.28 -2.08 5.14
N CYS A 369 14.54 -3.06 5.67
CA CYS A 369 15.16 -4.24 6.29
C CYS A 369 16.01 -5.06 5.31
N ILE A 370 15.59 -5.18 4.05
CA ILE A 370 16.34 -5.91 3.02
C ILE A 370 17.66 -5.19 2.70
N LEU A 371 17.61 -3.86 2.55
CA LEU A 371 18.82 -3.05 2.35
C LEU A 371 19.76 -3.13 3.55
N ASP A 372 19.22 -3.03 4.79
CA ASP A 372 19.98 -3.15 6.02
C ASP A 372 20.71 -4.51 6.09
N LEU A 373 20.00 -5.62 5.80
CA LEU A 373 20.59 -6.98 5.79
C LEU A 373 21.64 -7.15 4.69
N ALA A 374 21.35 -6.69 3.47
CA ALA A 374 22.25 -6.83 2.34
C ALA A 374 23.56 -6.05 2.57
N HIS A 375 23.48 -4.82 3.10
CA HIS A 375 24.65 -4.06 3.51
C HIS A 375 25.45 -4.74 4.63
N GLN A 376 24.77 -5.33 5.61
CA GLN A 376 25.42 -6.05 6.71
C GLN A 376 26.13 -7.33 6.23
N TRP A 377 25.58 -8.05 5.26
CA TRP A 377 26.23 -9.22 4.68
C TRP A 377 27.48 -8.84 3.90
N GLY A 378 27.44 -7.74 3.13
CA GLY A 378 28.62 -7.23 2.41
C GLY A 378 29.16 -8.18 1.34
N GLU A 379 28.30 -9.07 0.82
CA GLU A 379 28.68 -10.13 -0.12
C GLU A 379 28.57 -9.70 -1.59
N PHE A 380 27.77 -8.67 -1.87
CA PHE A 380 27.49 -8.14 -3.21
C PHE A 380 27.19 -6.64 -3.12
N LYS A 381 27.20 -5.94 -4.25
CA LYS A 381 26.88 -4.51 -4.32
C LYS A 381 25.40 -4.28 -3.99
N VAL A 382 25.10 -3.23 -3.25
CA VAL A 382 23.71 -2.84 -2.94
C VAL A 382 23.50 -1.43 -3.46
N SER A 383 22.48 -1.22 -4.29
CA SER A 383 22.29 0.04 -5.00
C SER A 383 20.83 0.49 -5.00
N GLU A 384 20.59 1.68 -4.47
CA GLU A 384 19.36 2.42 -4.70
C GLU A 384 19.51 3.20 -6.02
N ARG A 385 19.09 2.59 -7.14
CA ARG A 385 19.29 3.13 -8.50
C ARG A 385 18.07 2.91 -9.39
N TYR A 386 17.94 3.73 -10.42
CA TYR A 386 16.93 3.51 -11.45
C TYR A 386 17.20 2.22 -12.22
N LEU A 387 16.11 1.57 -12.61
CA LEU A 387 16.06 0.35 -13.39
C LEU A 387 15.00 0.56 -14.47
N THR A 388 15.34 0.40 -15.74
CA THR A 388 14.39 0.51 -16.85
C THR A 388 13.99 -0.85 -17.39
N MET A 389 12.89 -0.91 -18.15
CA MET A 389 12.54 -2.12 -18.90
C MET A 389 13.65 -2.53 -19.88
N ASP A 390 14.35 -1.57 -20.49
CA ASP A 390 15.42 -1.85 -21.45
C ASP A 390 16.68 -2.41 -20.75
N ASP A 391 17.01 -1.92 -19.54
CA ASP A 391 18.08 -2.50 -18.71
C ASP A 391 17.77 -3.97 -18.40
N LEU A 392 16.52 -4.25 -18.01
CA LEU A 392 16.06 -5.59 -17.65
C LEU A 392 16.11 -6.54 -18.85
N THR A 393 15.57 -6.15 -20.00
CA THR A 393 15.56 -7.01 -21.20
C THR A 393 16.97 -7.27 -21.71
N THR A 394 17.83 -6.26 -21.73
CA THR A 394 19.25 -6.41 -22.12
C THR A 394 19.99 -7.35 -21.16
N ALA A 395 19.68 -7.28 -19.86
CA ALA A 395 20.26 -8.19 -18.89
C ALA A 395 19.74 -9.63 -19.00
N LEU A 396 18.47 -9.83 -19.37
CA LEU A 396 17.91 -11.16 -19.62
C LEU A 396 18.55 -11.81 -20.85
N GLU A 397 18.70 -11.08 -21.96
CA GLU A 397 19.41 -11.55 -23.15
C GLU A 397 20.85 -11.97 -22.85
N GLY A 398 21.52 -11.22 -21.97
CA GLY A 398 22.86 -11.51 -21.47
C GLY A 398 22.94 -12.56 -20.36
N ASN A 399 21.82 -13.19 -19.96
CA ASN A 399 21.73 -14.12 -18.82
C ASN A 399 22.31 -13.55 -17.50
N ARG A 400 22.16 -12.24 -17.28
CA ARG A 400 22.68 -11.52 -16.10
C ARG A 400 21.69 -11.44 -14.95
N VAL A 401 20.39 -11.59 -15.21
CA VAL A 401 19.35 -11.56 -14.16
C VAL A 401 19.35 -12.88 -13.39
N ARG A 402 19.33 -12.79 -12.05
CA ARG A 402 19.23 -13.95 -11.15
C ARG A 402 17.84 -14.07 -10.55
N GLU A 403 17.38 -13.01 -9.89
CA GLU A 403 16.12 -13.01 -9.16
C GLU A 403 15.44 -11.64 -9.25
N MET A 404 14.12 -11.62 -9.34
CA MET A 404 13.32 -10.41 -9.19
C MET A 404 12.19 -10.70 -8.21
N PHE A 405 11.94 -9.77 -7.28
CA PHE A 405 10.91 -9.96 -6.27
C PHE A 405 10.35 -8.65 -5.74
N GLY A 406 9.08 -8.69 -5.34
CA GLY A 406 8.44 -7.65 -4.55
C GLY A 406 8.70 -7.83 -3.06
N SER A 407 8.71 -6.73 -2.30
CA SER A 407 8.77 -6.74 -0.84
C SER A 407 7.68 -5.88 -0.20
N GLY A 408 7.10 -6.38 0.89
CA GLY A 408 6.06 -5.66 1.63
C GLY A 408 5.54 -6.45 2.83
N THR A 409 4.83 -5.78 3.74
CA THR A 409 4.36 -6.39 5.01
C THR A 409 3.52 -7.65 4.80
N ALA A 410 2.70 -7.70 3.73
CA ALA A 410 1.76 -8.80 3.49
C ALA A 410 2.47 -10.13 3.24
N CYS A 411 3.41 -10.17 2.29
CA CYS A 411 4.11 -11.38 1.83
C CYS A 411 5.57 -11.49 2.30
N VAL A 412 6.13 -10.43 2.90
CA VAL A 412 7.57 -10.26 3.16
C VAL A 412 8.38 -10.16 1.85
N VAL A 413 8.49 -11.27 1.11
CA VAL A 413 9.13 -11.37 -0.20
C VAL A 413 8.21 -12.12 -1.16
N CYS A 414 8.04 -11.64 -2.38
CA CYS A 414 7.21 -12.26 -3.42
C CYS A 414 7.98 -12.38 -4.74
N PRO A 415 8.47 -13.58 -5.10
CA PRO A 415 9.18 -13.81 -6.35
C PRO A 415 8.35 -13.50 -7.59
N VAL A 416 9.02 -13.02 -8.63
CA VAL A 416 8.44 -12.75 -9.95
C VAL A 416 8.96 -13.80 -10.93
N SER A 417 8.06 -14.46 -11.66
CA SER A 417 8.42 -15.41 -12.72
C SER A 417 8.32 -14.82 -14.12
N ASP A 418 7.37 -13.90 -14.36
CA ASP A 418 7.09 -13.43 -15.72
C ASP A 418 6.62 -11.98 -15.71
N ILE A 419 6.88 -11.28 -16.81
CA ILE A 419 6.38 -9.93 -17.06
C ILE A 419 5.74 -9.90 -18.46
N LEU A 420 4.45 -9.59 -18.54
CA LEU A 420 3.77 -9.32 -19.80
C LEU A 420 3.96 -7.85 -20.17
N TYR A 421 4.71 -7.58 -21.24
CA TYR A 421 5.07 -6.24 -21.70
C TYR A 421 5.05 -6.16 -23.22
N LYS A 422 4.41 -5.12 -23.77
CA LYS A 422 4.27 -4.90 -25.24
C LYS A 422 3.72 -6.11 -26.03
N GLY A 423 2.90 -6.94 -25.38
CA GLY A 423 2.30 -8.13 -25.99
C GLY A 423 3.18 -9.39 -25.92
N GLU A 424 4.35 -9.30 -25.30
CA GLU A 424 5.28 -10.43 -25.12
C GLU A 424 5.36 -10.82 -23.65
N THR A 425 5.40 -12.13 -23.38
CA THR A 425 5.68 -12.67 -22.05
C THR A 425 7.17 -12.82 -21.88
N ILE A 426 7.77 -11.98 -21.06
CA ILE A 426 9.17 -11.98 -20.70
C ILE A 426 9.35 -12.86 -19.46
N HIS A 427 10.04 -13.97 -19.61
CA HIS A 427 10.34 -14.86 -18.49
C HIS A 427 11.49 -14.33 -17.64
N ILE A 428 11.34 -14.39 -16.32
CA ILE A 428 12.33 -13.99 -15.31
C ILE A 428 12.79 -15.25 -14.56
N PRO A 429 14.09 -15.61 -14.59
CA PRO A 429 14.58 -16.90 -14.15
C PRO A 429 14.71 -17.03 -12.61
N THR A 430 13.84 -16.37 -11.85
CA THR A 430 13.94 -16.29 -10.39
C THR A 430 13.87 -17.67 -9.74
N MET A 431 12.94 -18.51 -10.19
CA MET A 431 12.70 -19.82 -9.58
C MET A 431 13.73 -20.87 -10.04
N GLU A 432 14.21 -20.76 -11.27
CA GLU A 432 15.22 -21.60 -11.89
C GLU A 432 16.59 -21.38 -11.25
N ASN A 433 16.89 -20.16 -10.79
CA ASN A 433 18.05 -19.86 -9.95
C ASN A 433 17.87 -20.32 -8.48
N GLY A 434 16.72 -20.92 -8.15
CA GLY A 434 16.37 -21.42 -6.82
C GLY A 434 15.84 -20.34 -5.86
N ALA A 435 15.67 -19.10 -6.33
CA ALA A 435 15.27 -17.95 -5.52
C ALA A 435 16.09 -17.87 -4.21
N LYS A 436 17.41 -18.04 -4.31
CA LYS A 436 18.33 -18.21 -3.17
C LYS A 436 18.33 -16.98 -2.27
N LEU A 437 18.46 -15.78 -2.86
CA LEU A 437 18.48 -14.54 -2.10
C LEU A 437 17.10 -14.24 -1.51
N ALA A 438 16.03 -14.40 -2.30
CA ALA A 438 14.66 -14.26 -1.82
C ALA A 438 14.35 -15.20 -0.64
N SER A 439 14.78 -16.46 -0.71
CA SER A 439 14.61 -17.46 0.35
C SER A 439 15.43 -17.11 1.59
N ARG A 440 16.69 -16.67 1.42
CA ARG A 440 17.56 -16.24 2.52
C ARG A 440 16.96 -15.03 3.26
N ILE A 441 16.49 -14.03 2.53
CA ILE A 441 15.82 -12.85 3.08
C ILE A 441 14.56 -13.27 3.84
N LEU A 442 13.71 -14.09 3.23
CA LEU A 442 12.48 -14.57 3.87
C LEU A 442 12.81 -15.28 5.18
N SER A 443 13.73 -16.25 5.16
CA SER A 443 14.16 -16.98 6.36
C SER A 443 14.63 -16.01 7.44
N LYS A 444 15.58 -15.14 7.13
CA LYS A 444 16.17 -14.20 8.09
C LYS A 444 15.13 -13.30 8.74
N LEU A 445 14.22 -12.72 7.94
CA LEU A 445 13.16 -11.86 8.44
C LEU A 445 12.15 -12.63 9.29
N THR A 446 11.79 -13.86 8.89
CA THR A 446 10.88 -14.69 9.69
C THR A 446 11.53 -15.17 10.99
N ASP A 447 12.83 -15.51 10.98
CA ASP A 447 13.55 -15.93 12.18
C ASP A 447 13.56 -14.80 13.23
N ILE A 448 13.77 -13.56 12.79
CA ILE A 448 13.66 -12.38 13.67
C ILE A 448 12.20 -12.19 14.15
N GLN A 449 11.23 -12.19 13.22
CA GLN A 449 9.82 -11.93 13.54
C GLN A 449 9.23 -12.92 14.56
N TYR A 450 9.57 -14.21 14.43
CA TYR A 450 9.12 -15.28 15.31
C TYR A 450 10.07 -15.53 16.50
N GLY A 451 11.08 -14.68 16.71
CA GLY A 451 11.98 -14.76 17.86
C GLY A 451 12.88 -16.01 17.90
N ARG A 452 13.18 -16.59 16.73
CA ARG A 452 14.22 -17.62 16.57
C ARG A 452 15.62 -16.99 16.58
N GLU A 453 15.69 -15.72 16.16
CA GLU A 453 16.86 -14.88 16.26
C GLU A 453 16.50 -13.60 17.02
N GLU A 454 17.32 -13.23 18.00
CA GLU A 454 17.15 -11.97 18.72
C GLU A 454 17.64 -10.79 17.88
N SER A 455 16.83 -9.73 17.83
CA SER A 455 17.17 -8.48 17.15
C SER A 455 16.37 -7.32 17.75
N ASP A 456 16.99 -6.15 17.78
CA ASP A 456 16.41 -4.86 18.14
C ASP A 456 15.24 -4.43 17.23
N TRP A 457 15.03 -5.14 16.12
CA TRP A 457 13.91 -4.91 15.21
C TRP A 457 12.57 -5.38 15.78
N THR A 458 12.58 -6.21 16.82
CA THR A 458 11.35 -6.68 17.46
C THR A 458 11.13 -6.04 18.82
N ILE A 459 9.87 -5.71 19.12
CA ILE A 459 9.43 -5.28 20.43
C ILE A 459 8.48 -6.35 20.95
N VAL A 460 8.83 -6.99 22.06
CA VAL A 460 7.93 -7.92 22.75
C VAL A 460 6.79 -7.10 23.35
N LEU A 461 5.56 -7.56 23.13
CA LEU A 461 4.37 -6.92 23.67
C LEU A 461 4.44 -6.91 25.21
N SER A 462 4.16 -5.75 25.80
CA SER A 462 4.19 -5.50 27.25
C SER A 462 3.03 -6.13 28.03
#